data_AF-Q0WZC5-F1
#
_entry.id   AF-Q0WZC5-F1
#
_cell.length_a   1.000
_cell.length_b   1.000
_cell.length_c   1.000
_cell.angle_alpha   90.00
_cell.angle_beta   90.00
_cell.angle_gamma   90.00
#
_symmetry.space_group_name_H-M   'P 1'
#
loop_
_entity.id
_entity.type
_entity.pdbx_description
1 polymer ?
#
loop_
_entity_poly.entity_id
_entity_poly.type
_entity_poly.pdbx_seq_one_letter_code
_entity_poly.pdbx_strand_id
1 'polypeptide(L)'
;MHDSKGITIWQPVERKLSWSQAVDYLSEAVAKDVYLSSKDKLEYEEWKSHPKNIDYAQARWQEEDLSSEKEQQTEISLFDFENDTIETVIPESEPLNNGLNNEKHSEIITRHVDEAINSSDLEQTPSISEPLLDYSFPDESIYALKMADKVKDNLKALTLLKHLNSEQRKATAPEQEILARYVGWGGLANIFFDESNPRFKEERQQLRELVTTDEYHHMRKSSLTAYYTDPQIITALYQQLETLGFKGGRMLDPSMGSGNFFSALPEDLKAKTERYGVELDPLSGALSQQLHQGTQIQVTGFEKTNFAKGSMDVVTTNVPFGSLMIADERYEANYAIHDYFIKKSLDLVREGGFVAVITSTFTMDKQNDSLEKSLPQP
;
A
#
# COMPACT_ATOMS: atom_id res chain seq x y z
N MET A 1 21.42 19.07 -39.55
CA MET A 1 22.60 19.95 -39.61
C MET A 1 23.69 19.31 -38.76
N HIS A 2 24.93 19.26 -39.23
CA HIS A 2 26.07 18.80 -38.42
C HIS A 2 26.68 20.00 -37.68
N ASP A 3 27.16 19.79 -36.45
CA ASP A 3 28.03 20.76 -35.81
C ASP A 3 29.49 20.60 -36.28
N SER A 4 30.37 21.51 -35.85
CA SER A 4 31.79 21.57 -36.22
C SER A 4 32.63 20.39 -35.73
N LYS A 5 32.02 19.38 -35.09
CA LYS A 5 32.67 18.12 -34.69
C LYS A 5 32.09 16.89 -35.38
N GLY A 6 31.22 17.07 -36.39
CA GLY A 6 30.71 15.98 -37.21
C GLY A 6 29.69 15.09 -36.49
N ILE A 7 29.12 15.54 -35.36
CA ILE A 7 28.08 14.80 -34.64
C ILE A 7 26.72 15.10 -35.29
N THR A 8 25.99 14.04 -35.64
CA THR A 8 24.61 14.14 -36.12
C THR A 8 23.70 14.47 -34.94
N ILE A 9 23.28 15.73 -34.83
CA ILE A 9 22.30 16.15 -33.82
C ILE A 9 20.93 15.63 -34.25
N TRP A 10 20.38 14.69 -33.47
CA TRP A 10 19.01 14.22 -33.63
C TRP A 10 18.07 15.36 -33.21
N GLN A 11 17.29 15.91 -34.15
CA GLN A 11 16.17 16.79 -33.81
C GLN A 11 14.94 15.91 -33.61
N PRO A 12 14.38 15.80 -32.40
CA PRO A 12 13.09 15.14 -32.22
C PRO A 12 12.07 15.92 -33.03
N VAL A 13 11.42 15.24 -33.97
CA VAL A 13 10.17 15.74 -34.52
C VAL A 13 9.17 15.64 -33.38
N GLU A 14 8.91 16.74 -32.66
CA GLU A 14 7.82 16.79 -31.69
C GLU A 14 6.49 16.59 -32.43
N ARG A 15 6.07 15.33 -32.56
CA ARG A 15 4.70 14.97 -32.89
C ARG A 15 3.94 14.93 -31.58
N LYS A 16 3.13 15.95 -31.31
CA LYS A 16 2.10 15.88 -30.27
C LYS A 16 1.00 14.96 -30.76
N LEU A 17 1.03 13.70 -30.33
CA LEU A 17 -0.05 12.74 -30.53
C LEU A 17 -0.98 12.79 -29.32
N SER A 18 -2.28 12.67 -29.56
CA SER A 18 -3.21 12.33 -28.48
C SER A 18 -2.94 10.90 -28.00
N TRP A 19 -3.27 10.59 -26.75
CA TRP A 19 -3.04 9.25 -26.18
C TRP A 19 -3.73 8.14 -26.98
N SER A 20 -4.91 8.37 -27.55
CA SER A 20 -5.58 7.39 -28.42
C SER A 20 -4.77 7.12 -29.68
N GLN A 21 -4.26 8.16 -30.34
CA GLN A 21 -3.41 8.02 -31.52
C GLN A 21 -2.07 7.35 -31.23
N ALA A 22 -1.53 7.56 -30.02
CA ALA A 22 -0.32 6.86 -29.57
C ALA A 22 -0.60 5.36 -29.37
N VAL A 23 -1.74 4.99 -28.79
CA VAL A 23 -2.16 3.60 -28.62
C VAL A 23 -2.41 2.92 -29.97
N ASP A 24 -3.11 3.58 -30.90
CA ASP A 24 -3.34 3.05 -32.24
C ASP A 24 -2.02 2.84 -33.01
N TYR A 25 -1.13 3.84 -32.95
CA TYR A 25 0.19 3.75 -33.57
C TYR A 25 1.03 2.60 -33.00
N LEU A 26 1.05 2.44 -31.66
CA LEU A 26 1.76 1.35 -31.01
C LEU A 26 1.15 0.00 -31.35
N SER A 27 -0.17 -0.11 -31.40
CA SER A 27 -0.89 -1.34 -31.76
C SER A 27 -0.58 -1.75 -33.20
N GLU A 28 -0.56 -0.79 -34.13
CA GLU A 28 -0.20 -1.03 -35.52
C GLU A 28 1.29 -1.37 -35.68
N ALA A 29 2.16 -0.71 -34.91
CA ALA A 29 3.60 -0.98 -34.92
C ALA A 29 3.95 -2.37 -34.35
N VAL A 30 3.22 -2.82 -33.31
CA VAL A 30 3.32 -4.18 -32.76
C VAL A 30 2.81 -5.20 -33.77
N ALA A 31 1.62 -4.97 -34.36
CA ALA A 31 1.04 -5.87 -35.37
C ALA A 31 1.92 -6.03 -36.62
N LYS A 32 2.70 -5.00 -36.97
CA LYS A 32 3.61 -5.00 -38.12
C LYS A 32 5.07 -5.30 -37.75
N ASP A 33 5.37 -5.57 -36.48
CA ASP A 33 6.72 -5.81 -35.96
C ASP A 33 7.75 -4.69 -36.31
N VAL A 34 7.29 -3.44 -36.35
CA VAL A 34 8.08 -2.23 -36.65
C VAL A 34 8.31 -1.33 -35.44
N TYR A 35 7.96 -1.81 -34.25
CA TYR A 35 8.07 -1.06 -33.00
C TYR A 35 9.52 -0.92 -32.48
N LEU A 36 10.46 -1.70 -33.03
CA LEU A 36 11.90 -1.61 -32.76
C LEU A 36 12.69 -1.55 -34.07
N SER A 37 13.73 -0.72 -34.12
CA SER A 37 14.68 -0.76 -35.23
C SER A 37 15.52 -2.05 -35.19
N SER A 38 16.15 -2.45 -36.28
CA SER A 38 17.02 -3.64 -36.30
C SER A 38 18.16 -3.56 -35.28
N LYS A 39 18.64 -2.34 -34.98
CA LYS A 39 19.65 -2.10 -33.94
C LYS A 39 19.07 -2.35 -32.55
N ASP A 40 17.88 -1.82 -32.27
CA ASP A 40 17.23 -1.99 -30.97
C ASP A 40 16.80 -3.44 -30.74
N LYS A 41 16.42 -4.17 -31.81
CA LYS A 41 16.16 -5.60 -31.74
C LYS A 41 17.42 -6.39 -31.35
N LEU A 42 18.58 -6.06 -31.93
CA LEU A 42 19.85 -6.69 -31.57
C LEU A 42 20.26 -6.37 -30.12
N GLU A 43 20.15 -5.11 -29.70
CA GLU A 43 20.43 -4.70 -28.32
C GLU A 43 19.47 -5.39 -27.33
N TYR A 44 18.22 -5.59 -27.71
CA TYR A 44 17.24 -6.32 -26.90
C TYR A 44 17.54 -7.82 -26.81
N GLU A 45 17.96 -8.46 -27.90
CA GLU A 45 18.38 -9.87 -27.88
C GLU A 45 19.68 -10.07 -27.08
N GLU A 46 20.63 -9.13 -27.17
CA GLU A 46 21.82 -9.11 -26.33
C GLU A 46 21.44 -8.93 -24.86
N TRP A 47 20.53 -8.00 -24.55
CA TRP A 47 20.00 -7.81 -23.20
C TRP A 47 19.31 -9.07 -22.65
N LYS A 48 18.48 -9.75 -23.46
CA LYS A 48 17.83 -11.03 -23.09
C LYS A 48 18.84 -12.13 -22.79
N SER A 49 19.94 -12.16 -23.53
CA SER A 49 20.97 -13.22 -23.40
C SER A 49 21.81 -13.11 -22.13
N HIS A 50 21.74 -11.98 -21.41
CA HIS A 50 22.46 -11.81 -20.16
C HIS A 50 21.86 -12.72 -19.07
N PRO A 51 22.69 -13.48 -18.31
CA PRO A 51 22.21 -14.42 -17.30
C PRO A 51 21.20 -13.85 -16.30
N LYS A 52 21.35 -12.58 -15.90
CA LYS A 52 20.42 -11.90 -15.00
C LYS A 52 19.02 -11.67 -15.60
N ASN A 53 18.92 -11.56 -16.93
CA ASN A 53 17.71 -11.17 -17.65
C ASN A 53 16.98 -12.35 -18.29
N ILE A 54 17.60 -13.54 -18.35
CA ILE A 54 17.00 -14.75 -18.91
C ILE A 54 15.70 -15.09 -18.15
N ASP A 55 15.75 -15.10 -16.81
CA ASP A 55 14.59 -15.39 -15.98
C ASP A 55 13.51 -14.30 -16.08
N TYR A 56 13.91 -13.03 -16.22
CA TYR A 56 12.96 -11.93 -16.43
C TYR A 56 12.23 -12.06 -17.77
N ALA A 57 12.96 -12.38 -18.83
CA ALA A 57 12.38 -12.61 -20.14
C ALA A 57 11.44 -13.82 -20.10
N GLN A 58 11.85 -14.95 -19.52
CA GLN A 58 10.97 -16.13 -19.43
C GLN A 58 9.73 -15.89 -18.56
N ALA A 59 9.85 -15.19 -17.43
CA ALA A 59 8.73 -14.86 -16.56
C ALA A 59 7.71 -13.92 -17.22
N ARG A 60 8.17 -12.93 -18.02
CA ARG A 60 7.28 -12.01 -18.74
C ARG A 60 6.44 -12.73 -19.80
N TRP A 61 7.02 -13.72 -20.49
CA TRP A 61 6.31 -14.51 -21.49
C TRP A 61 5.32 -15.47 -20.84
N GLN A 62 5.68 -16.04 -19.68
CA GLN A 62 4.73 -16.82 -18.87
C GLN A 62 3.57 -15.96 -18.32
N GLU A 63 3.81 -14.70 -17.95
CA GLU A 63 2.74 -13.76 -17.54
C GLU A 63 1.77 -13.43 -18.67
N GLU A 64 2.25 -13.28 -19.92
CA GLU A 64 1.39 -13.07 -21.09
C GLU A 64 0.50 -14.29 -21.36
N ASP A 65 1.03 -15.51 -21.26
CA ASP A 65 0.24 -16.75 -21.40
C ASP A 65 -0.73 -16.96 -20.23
N LEU A 66 -0.29 -16.76 -18.98
CA LEU A 66 -1.12 -16.90 -17.77
C LEU A 66 -2.18 -15.81 -17.62
N SER A 67 -2.00 -14.64 -18.25
CA SER A 67 -3.01 -13.57 -18.24
C SER A 67 -4.34 -14.00 -18.86
N SER A 68 -4.29 -14.96 -19.78
CA SER A 68 -5.48 -15.56 -20.40
C SER A 68 -6.18 -16.61 -19.51
N GLU A 69 -5.46 -17.21 -18.56
CA GLU A 69 -5.99 -18.24 -17.64
C GLU A 69 -6.40 -17.69 -16.27
N LYS A 70 -5.80 -16.57 -15.82
CA LYS A 70 -6.07 -15.95 -14.51
C LYS A 70 -7.47 -15.31 -14.37
N GLU A 71 -8.23 -15.13 -15.46
CA GLU A 71 -9.62 -14.65 -15.37
C GLU A 71 -10.57 -15.66 -14.71
N GLN A 72 -10.15 -16.89 -14.38
CA GLN A 72 -11.04 -17.94 -13.86
C GLN A 72 -10.68 -18.54 -12.48
N GLN A 73 -9.63 -18.10 -11.79
CA GLN A 73 -9.32 -18.61 -10.45
C GLN A 73 -9.64 -17.59 -9.35
N THR A 74 -10.77 -17.79 -8.69
CA THR A 74 -11.10 -17.15 -7.41
C THR A 74 -10.19 -17.74 -6.32
N GLU A 75 -9.11 -17.03 -5.98
CA GLU A 75 -8.30 -17.33 -4.80
C GLU A 75 -9.06 -16.91 -3.54
N ILE A 76 -9.15 -17.83 -2.57
CA ILE A 76 -9.88 -17.68 -1.31
C ILE A 76 -9.11 -16.70 -0.40
N SER A 77 -9.77 -15.63 0.00
CA SER A 77 -9.27 -14.63 0.94
C SER A 77 -9.27 -15.18 2.37
N LEU A 78 -8.30 -14.78 3.20
CA LEU A 78 -8.25 -15.14 4.62
C LEU A 78 -9.50 -14.67 5.40
N PHE A 79 -10.24 -13.69 4.85
CA PHE A 79 -11.51 -13.19 5.38
C PHE A 79 -12.75 -13.98 4.91
N ASP A 80 -12.59 -14.96 4.01
CA ASP A 80 -13.70 -15.76 3.50
C ASP A 80 -14.15 -16.83 4.52
N PHE A 81 -13.33 -17.11 5.53
CA PHE A 81 -13.62 -18.10 6.57
C PHE A 81 -14.62 -17.64 7.64
N GLU A 82 -15.05 -16.37 7.65
CA GLU A 82 -16.06 -15.86 8.59
C GLU A 82 -17.51 -15.96 8.05
N ASN A 83 -17.69 -16.45 6.82
CA ASN A 83 -18.93 -16.29 6.07
C ASN A 83 -19.82 -17.53 5.98
N ASP A 84 -19.82 -18.39 7.00
CA ASP A 84 -20.71 -19.56 7.06
C ASP A 84 -22.04 -19.21 7.77
N THR A 85 -22.79 -18.24 7.21
CA THR A 85 -24.24 -18.19 7.41
C THR A 85 -24.94 -17.79 6.11
N ILE A 86 -25.65 -18.78 5.56
CA ILE A 86 -26.41 -18.77 4.31
C ILE A 86 -27.47 -17.64 4.31
N GLU A 87 -27.48 -16.83 3.25
CA GLU A 87 -28.54 -15.89 2.92
C GLU A 87 -29.90 -16.60 2.77
N THR A 88 -30.93 -16.05 3.39
CA THR A 88 -32.31 -16.21 2.91
C THR A 88 -32.89 -14.85 2.58
N VAL A 89 -33.22 -14.70 1.30
CA VAL A 89 -33.85 -13.55 0.65
C VAL A 89 -35.29 -13.39 1.13
N ILE A 90 -35.70 -12.20 1.57
CA ILE A 90 -37.12 -11.75 1.59
C ILE A 90 -37.20 -10.24 1.24
N PRO A 91 -38.11 -9.80 0.35
CA PRO A 91 -38.13 -8.46 -0.26
C PRO A 91 -38.96 -7.39 0.51
N GLU A 92 -38.80 -6.15 0.02
CA GLU A 92 -39.32 -4.82 0.44
C GLU A 92 -40.76 -4.67 0.97
N SER A 93 -40.94 -3.69 1.88
CA SER A 93 -42.05 -2.70 1.81
C SER A 93 -41.81 -1.47 2.71
N GLU A 94 -42.00 -0.26 2.17
CA GLU A 94 -41.95 1.04 2.86
C GLU A 94 -43.25 1.41 3.66
N PRO A 95 -43.52 2.68 4.09
CA PRO A 95 -43.35 3.13 5.47
C PRO A 95 -44.66 3.66 6.10
N LEU A 96 -44.69 3.94 7.41
CA LEU A 96 -45.78 4.71 8.02
C LEU A 96 -45.30 5.70 9.09
N ASN A 97 -45.86 6.89 8.93
CA ASN A 97 -45.67 8.16 9.62
C ASN A 97 -46.49 8.26 10.92
N ASN A 98 -46.17 9.27 11.74
CA ASN A 98 -46.84 9.88 12.91
C ASN A 98 -45.92 9.85 14.14
N GLY A 99 -45.66 10.93 14.88
CA GLY A 99 -46.22 12.28 14.87
C GLY A 99 -46.04 12.87 16.27
N LEU A 100 -45.67 14.16 16.33
CA LEU A 100 -45.83 15.14 17.42
C LEU A 100 -45.34 14.80 18.86
N ASN A 101 -44.43 15.62 19.39
CA ASN A 101 -44.82 16.69 20.34
C ASN A 101 -43.69 17.67 20.70
N ASN A 102 -44.11 18.94 20.80
CA ASN A 102 -43.45 20.12 21.36
C ASN A 102 -43.19 19.97 22.88
N GLU A 103 -42.48 20.80 23.66
CA GLU A 103 -42.20 22.24 23.68
C GLU A 103 -40.93 22.56 24.52
N LYS A 104 -40.28 23.69 24.17
CA LYS A 104 -39.71 24.78 25.00
C LYS A 104 -38.93 24.48 26.29
N HIS A 105 -37.73 25.07 26.36
CA HIS A 105 -37.43 26.07 27.40
C HIS A 105 -36.39 27.09 26.91
N SER A 106 -36.74 28.35 27.07
CA SER A 106 -35.95 29.57 26.89
C SER A 106 -35.03 29.82 28.10
N GLU A 107 -33.88 30.46 27.91
CA GLU A 107 -33.63 31.78 28.52
C GLU A 107 -32.39 32.49 27.94
N ILE A 108 -32.55 33.80 27.88
CA ILE A 108 -31.72 34.82 27.24
C ILE A 108 -30.89 35.49 28.33
N ILE A 109 -29.58 35.70 28.13
CA ILE A 109 -28.86 36.81 28.76
C ILE A 109 -28.02 37.52 27.70
N THR A 110 -28.52 38.68 27.29
CA THR A 110 -27.83 39.70 26.50
C THR A 110 -26.97 40.56 27.41
N ARG A 111 -25.68 40.76 27.08
CA ARG A 111 -24.96 42.01 27.36
C ARG A 111 -24.09 42.37 26.17
N HIS A 112 -24.49 43.44 25.48
CA HIS A 112 -23.66 44.21 24.56
C HIS A 112 -22.69 45.08 25.35
N VAL A 113 -21.44 45.19 24.90
CA VAL A 113 -20.67 46.44 24.88
C VAL A 113 -19.81 46.43 23.61
N ASP A 114 -19.99 47.46 22.79
CA ASP A 114 -19.32 47.66 21.50
C ASP A 114 -17.86 48.12 21.61
N GLU A 115 -17.09 47.66 20.62
CA GLU A 115 -15.94 48.23 19.89
C GLU A 115 -15.01 49.29 20.52
N ALA A 116 -13.70 49.00 20.44
CA ALA A 116 -12.73 49.91 19.81
C ALA A 116 -11.45 49.14 19.39
N ILE A 117 -11.10 49.31 18.12
CA ILE A 117 -9.86 48.85 17.47
C ILE A 117 -8.68 49.69 17.98
N ASN A 118 -7.56 49.05 18.37
CA ASN A 118 -6.24 49.55 18.03
C ASN A 118 -5.16 48.45 18.02
N SER A 119 -4.24 48.63 17.09
CA SER A 119 -3.19 47.74 16.61
C SER A 119 -2.01 47.50 17.58
N SER A 120 -1.20 46.51 17.19
CA SER A 120 0.18 46.19 17.60
C SER A 120 0.39 45.60 19.00
N ASP A 121 0.55 44.28 19.07
CA ASP A 121 1.88 43.69 19.32
C ASP A 121 1.89 42.19 19.00
N LEU A 122 2.93 41.80 18.23
CA LEU A 122 3.27 40.43 17.89
C LEU A 122 3.89 39.76 19.12
N GLU A 123 3.08 39.09 19.93
CA GLU A 123 3.62 38.09 20.86
C GLU A 123 3.68 36.74 20.16
N GLN A 124 4.88 36.38 19.72
CA GLN A 124 5.25 35.01 19.39
C GLN A 124 5.08 34.15 20.64
N THR A 125 3.91 33.54 20.78
CA THR A 125 3.72 32.41 21.66
C THR A 125 4.62 31.27 21.16
N PRO A 126 5.45 30.65 22.02
CA PRO A 126 6.21 29.48 21.62
C PRO A 126 5.21 28.39 21.28
N SER A 127 5.13 28.03 20.00
CA SER A 127 4.40 26.88 19.49
C SER A 127 4.93 25.63 20.20
N ILE A 128 4.26 25.21 21.29
CA ILE A 128 4.42 23.88 21.86
C ILE A 128 3.95 22.93 20.76
N SER A 129 4.88 22.29 20.05
CA SER A 129 4.51 21.27 19.08
C SER A 129 3.76 20.17 19.82
N GLU A 130 2.51 19.91 19.45
CA GLU A 130 1.74 18.80 20.00
C GLU A 130 2.55 17.49 19.89
N PRO A 131 2.47 16.61 20.90
CA PRO A 131 3.19 15.34 20.87
C PRO A 131 2.76 14.51 19.65
N LEU A 132 3.72 13.87 19.00
CA LEU A 132 3.45 12.97 17.89
C LEU A 132 2.62 11.79 18.36
N LEU A 133 1.60 11.42 17.59
CA LEU A 133 0.71 10.31 17.90
C LEU A 133 1.05 9.09 17.04
N ASP A 134 1.17 7.93 17.69
CA ASP A 134 1.31 6.64 17.02
C ASP A 134 0.14 5.73 17.38
N TYR A 135 -0.67 5.38 16.39
CA TYR A 135 -1.87 4.57 16.53
C TYR A 135 -1.53 3.15 17.01
N SER A 136 -2.33 2.64 17.95
CA SER A 136 -2.34 1.25 18.41
C SER A 136 -3.75 0.70 18.24
N PHE A 137 -3.88 -0.56 17.84
CA PHE A 137 -5.18 -1.20 17.77
C PHE A 137 -5.79 -1.34 19.17
N PRO A 138 -7.11 -1.17 19.32
CA PRO A 138 -7.81 -1.65 20.50
C PRO A 138 -7.86 -3.19 20.52
N ASP A 139 -8.26 -3.76 21.65
CA ASP A 139 -8.40 -5.23 21.81
C ASP A 139 -9.43 -5.84 20.84
N GLU A 140 -10.45 -5.07 20.46
CA GLU A 140 -11.48 -5.48 19.52
C GLU A 140 -11.12 -5.10 18.07
N SER A 141 -11.56 -5.91 17.11
CA SER A 141 -11.36 -5.58 15.70
C SER A 141 -12.09 -4.29 15.32
N ILE A 142 -11.36 -3.37 14.68
CA ILE A 142 -11.93 -2.11 14.18
C ILE A 142 -12.52 -2.23 12.77
N TYR A 143 -12.31 -3.37 12.11
CA TYR A 143 -12.68 -3.57 10.72
C TYR A 143 -14.12 -4.03 10.59
N ALA A 144 -14.86 -3.37 9.71
CA ALA A 144 -16.23 -3.75 9.44
C ALA A 144 -16.31 -5.16 8.82
N LEU A 145 -17.31 -5.95 9.21
CA LEU A 145 -17.51 -7.30 8.65
C LEU A 145 -18.06 -7.24 7.21
N LYS A 146 -18.98 -6.30 6.95
CA LYS A 146 -19.66 -6.19 5.65
C LYS A 146 -18.79 -5.43 4.65
N MET A 147 -18.69 -5.96 3.43
CA MET A 147 -17.99 -5.31 2.32
C MET A 147 -18.44 -3.87 2.06
N ALA A 148 -19.75 -3.59 2.15
CA ALA A 148 -20.27 -2.25 1.91
C ALA A 148 -19.77 -1.23 2.96
N ASP A 149 -19.59 -1.66 4.20
CA ASP A 149 -19.09 -0.81 5.27
C ASP A 149 -17.57 -0.62 5.14
N LYS A 150 -16.81 -1.67 4.74
CA LYS A 150 -15.39 -1.55 4.37
C LYS A 150 -15.15 -0.53 3.26
N VAL A 151 -16.00 -0.53 2.21
CA VAL A 151 -15.94 0.46 1.11
C VAL A 151 -16.17 1.88 1.65
N LYS A 152 -17.18 2.07 2.50
CA LYS A 152 -17.46 3.38 3.11
C LYS A 152 -16.32 3.85 4.00
N ASP A 153 -15.73 2.97 4.78
CA ASP A 153 -14.61 3.31 5.66
C ASP A 153 -13.35 3.66 4.85
N ASN A 154 -13.07 2.95 3.76
CA ASN A 154 -12.01 3.33 2.82
C ASN A 154 -12.23 4.73 2.25
N LEU A 155 -13.44 5.05 1.78
CA LEU A 155 -13.77 6.37 1.25
C LEU A 155 -13.62 7.48 2.29
N LYS A 156 -14.09 7.26 3.52
CA LYS A 156 -13.93 8.21 4.63
C LYS A 156 -12.45 8.44 4.96
N ALA A 157 -11.67 7.38 5.07
CA ALA A 157 -10.24 7.46 5.37
C ALA A 157 -9.49 8.25 4.28
N LEU A 158 -9.75 7.95 3.00
CA LEU A 158 -9.14 8.68 1.88
C LEU A 158 -9.59 10.14 1.84
N THR A 159 -10.86 10.43 2.10
CA THR A 159 -11.38 11.80 2.14
C THR A 159 -10.69 12.61 3.23
N LEU A 160 -10.60 12.04 4.43
CA LEU A 160 -9.90 12.65 5.55
C LEU A 160 -8.41 12.86 5.23
N LEU A 161 -7.75 11.86 4.64
CA LEU A 161 -6.35 11.97 4.24
C LEU A 161 -6.12 13.13 3.26
N LYS A 162 -6.97 13.27 2.24
CA LYS A 162 -6.87 14.38 1.28
C LYS A 162 -7.05 15.74 1.97
N HIS A 163 -7.98 15.82 2.92
CA HIS A 163 -8.19 17.03 3.71
C HIS A 163 -6.97 17.37 4.58
N LEU A 164 -6.44 16.40 5.33
CA LEU A 164 -5.23 16.55 6.15
C LEU A 164 -4.02 17.01 5.32
N ASN A 165 -3.85 16.44 4.14
CA ASN A 165 -2.77 16.81 3.22
C ASN A 165 -2.95 18.24 2.69
N SER A 166 -4.18 18.65 2.38
CA SER A 166 -4.49 20.02 1.93
C SER A 166 -4.21 21.07 3.01
N GLU A 167 -4.47 20.71 4.27
CA GLU A 167 -4.23 21.56 5.44
C GLU A 167 -2.79 21.48 5.97
N GLN A 168 -1.98 20.56 5.44
CA GLN A 168 -0.62 20.28 5.88
C GLN A 168 -0.52 20.02 7.39
N ARG A 169 -1.51 19.33 7.95
CA ARG A 169 -1.57 19.02 9.39
C ARG A 169 -1.54 17.52 9.65
N LYS A 170 -1.22 17.20 10.89
CA LYS A 170 -1.26 15.83 11.42
C LYS A 170 -2.66 15.48 11.88
N ALA A 171 -3.01 14.20 11.76
CA ALA A 171 -4.25 13.65 12.29
C ALA A 171 -4.25 13.73 13.82
N THR A 172 -5.40 14.12 14.39
CA THR A 172 -5.70 13.97 15.82
C THR A 172 -6.00 12.50 16.16
N ALA A 173 -6.06 12.14 17.45
CA ALA A 173 -6.37 10.76 17.85
C ALA A 173 -7.72 10.23 17.29
N PRO A 174 -8.85 10.98 17.35
CA PRO A 174 -10.10 10.54 16.74
C PRO A 174 -10.03 10.41 15.21
N GLU A 175 -9.20 11.22 14.56
CA GLU A 175 -8.98 11.13 13.11
C GLU A 175 -8.13 9.91 12.74
N GLN A 176 -7.13 9.56 13.57
CA GLN A 176 -6.36 8.32 13.39
C GLN A 176 -7.27 7.08 13.45
N GLU A 177 -8.30 7.06 14.28
CA GLU A 177 -9.29 5.97 14.29
C GLU A 177 -10.05 5.84 12.95
N ILE A 178 -10.32 6.96 12.26
CA ILE A 178 -10.96 6.94 10.94
C ILE A 178 -9.97 6.41 9.90
N LEU A 179 -8.72 6.89 9.92
CA LEU A 179 -7.67 6.46 8.99
C LEU A 179 -7.34 4.96 9.16
N ALA A 180 -7.33 4.48 10.40
CA ALA A 180 -6.98 3.09 10.74
C ALA A 180 -7.96 2.06 10.17
N ARG A 181 -9.21 2.46 9.91
CA ARG A 181 -10.24 1.59 9.31
C ARG A 181 -10.03 1.34 7.81
N TYR A 182 -9.04 1.97 7.18
CA TYR A 182 -8.68 1.67 5.80
C TYR A 182 -8.15 0.24 5.68
N VAL A 183 -8.83 -0.60 4.91
CA VAL A 183 -8.49 -2.02 4.68
C VAL A 183 -7.93 -2.29 3.29
N GLY A 184 -7.72 -1.24 2.49
CA GLY A 184 -7.34 -1.37 1.10
C GLY A 184 -8.44 -1.96 0.22
N TRP A 185 -8.07 -2.22 -1.03
CA TRP A 185 -9.04 -2.65 -2.05
C TRP A 185 -8.97 -4.13 -2.37
N GLY A 186 -8.03 -4.91 -1.84
CA GLY A 186 -7.75 -6.25 -2.36
C GLY A 186 -8.94 -7.21 -2.34
N GLY A 187 -9.49 -7.49 -1.16
CA GLY A 187 -10.71 -8.30 -1.02
C GLY A 187 -11.99 -7.64 -1.56
N LEU A 188 -11.93 -6.36 -1.97
CA LEU A 188 -13.07 -5.60 -2.48
C LEU A 188 -13.02 -5.44 -4.00
N ALA A 189 -11.87 -5.70 -4.63
CA ALA A 189 -11.53 -5.25 -5.97
C ALA A 189 -12.50 -5.74 -7.03
N ASN A 190 -12.73 -7.05 -7.04
CA ASN A 190 -13.51 -7.74 -8.06
C ASN A 190 -14.97 -7.25 -8.09
N ILE A 191 -15.51 -6.84 -6.95
CA ILE A 191 -16.90 -6.38 -6.83
C ILE A 191 -16.96 -4.86 -6.95
N PHE A 192 -16.03 -4.15 -6.33
CA PHE A 192 -16.03 -2.69 -6.29
C PHE A 192 -15.66 -2.08 -7.63
N PHE A 193 -14.59 -2.55 -8.29
CA PHE A 193 -14.12 -2.01 -9.57
C PHE A 193 -14.81 -2.58 -10.81
N ASP A 194 -15.71 -3.55 -10.66
CA ASP A 194 -16.59 -3.99 -11.74
C ASP A 194 -17.61 -2.89 -12.08
N GLU A 195 -17.42 -2.25 -13.22
CA GLU A 195 -18.29 -1.17 -13.71
C GLU A 195 -19.71 -1.66 -14.02
N SER A 196 -19.90 -2.95 -14.32
CA SER A 196 -21.20 -3.53 -14.61
C SER A 196 -22.06 -3.72 -13.35
N ASN A 197 -21.42 -3.80 -12.17
CA ASN A 197 -22.11 -4.00 -10.91
C ASN A 197 -22.76 -2.70 -10.40
N PRO A 198 -24.10 -2.59 -10.31
CA PRO A 198 -24.75 -1.36 -9.90
C PRO A 198 -24.58 -1.03 -8.40
N ARG A 199 -24.21 -2.01 -7.56
CA ARG A 199 -24.20 -1.92 -6.10
C ARG A 199 -23.31 -0.81 -5.55
N PHE A 200 -22.17 -0.54 -6.19
CA PHE A 200 -21.17 0.45 -5.74
C PHE A 200 -20.97 1.58 -6.74
N LYS A 201 -21.98 1.85 -7.59
CA LYS A 201 -21.86 2.84 -8.65
C LYS A 201 -21.60 4.25 -8.09
N GLU A 202 -22.31 4.63 -7.03
CA GLU A 202 -22.16 5.94 -6.39
C GLU A 202 -20.80 6.06 -5.67
N GLU A 203 -20.41 5.05 -4.91
CA GLU A 203 -19.13 4.99 -4.20
C GLU A 203 -17.93 5.00 -5.17
N ARG A 204 -18.04 4.31 -6.31
CA ARG A 204 -17.03 4.40 -7.38
C ARG A 204 -16.92 5.80 -7.95
N GLN A 205 -18.05 6.48 -8.16
CA GLN A 205 -18.04 7.87 -8.64
C GLN A 205 -17.39 8.79 -7.61
N GLN A 206 -17.76 8.68 -6.34
CA GLN A 206 -17.14 9.42 -5.24
C GLN A 206 -15.62 9.19 -5.20
N LEU A 207 -15.16 7.93 -5.35
CA LEU A 207 -13.73 7.65 -5.41
C LEU A 207 -13.05 8.36 -6.59
N ARG A 208 -13.64 8.31 -7.79
CA ARG A 208 -13.09 8.97 -8.99
C ARG A 208 -13.01 10.49 -8.88
N GLU A 209 -13.92 11.10 -8.12
CA GLU A 209 -13.90 12.53 -7.84
C GLU A 209 -12.87 12.89 -6.75
N LEU A 210 -12.62 11.96 -5.83
CA LEU A 210 -11.71 12.16 -4.68
C LEU A 210 -10.23 11.99 -5.05
N VAL A 211 -9.90 11.05 -5.94
CA VAL A 211 -8.52 10.70 -6.29
C VAL A 211 -8.19 11.05 -7.73
N THR A 212 -6.91 11.23 -8.04
CA THR A 212 -6.50 11.45 -9.43
C THR A 212 -6.70 10.20 -10.27
N THR A 213 -6.73 10.35 -11.59
CA THR A 213 -6.81 9.21 -12.52
C THR A 213 -5.69 8.20 -12.29
N ASP A 214 -4.47 8.68 -12.06
CA ASP A 214 -3.31 7.82 -11.79
C ASP A 214 -3.44 7.07 -10.46
N GLU A 215 -3.91 7.75 -9.41
CA GLU A 215 -4.20 7.11 -8.11
C GLU A 215 -5.28 6.04 -8.24
N TYR A 216 -6.36 6.32 -9.00
CA TYR A 216 -7.42 5.34 -9.26
C TYR A 216 -6.89 4.11 -10.00
N HIS A 217 -6.05 4.31 -11.01
CA HIS A 217 -5.41 3.22 -11.74
C HIS A 217 -4.47 2.40 -10.84
N HIS A 218 -3.68 3.06 -9.99
CA HIS A 218 -2.83 2.39 -9.01
C HIS A 218 -3.65 1.58 -8.02
N MET A 219 -4.70 2.12 -7.43
CA MET A 219 -5.60 1.39 -6.53
C MET A 219 -6.19 0.14 -7.19
N ARG A 220 -6.65 0.27 -8.45
CA ARG A 220 -7.20 -0.87 -9.18
C ARG A 220 -6.13 -1.93 -9.43
N LYS A 221 -4.91 -1.54 -9.80
CA LYS A 221 -3.81 -2.47 -10.06
C LYS A 221 -3.25 -3.13 -8.80
N SER A 222 -3.05 -2.36 -7.74
CA SER A 222 -2.50 -2.82 -6.45
C SER A 222 -3.49 -3.69 -5.67
N SER A 223 -4.78 -3.58 -5.97
CA SER A 223 -5.80 -4.43 -5.37
C SER A 223 -5.56 -5.93 -5.58
N LEU A 224 -4.87 -6.32 -6.65
CA LEU A 224 -4.52 -7.73 -6.88
C LEU A 224 -3.42 -8.25 -5.94
N THR A 225 -2.70 -7.37 -5.24
CA THR A 225 -1.50 -7.71 -4.46
C THR A 225 -1.48 -7.16 -3.03
N ALA A 226 -2.42 -6.28 -2.66
CA ALA A 226 -2.43 -5.57 -1.39
C ALA A 226 -3.50 -6.12 -0.43
N TYR A 227 -3.17 -7.21 0.26
CA TYR A 227 -3.99 -7.72 1.37
C TYR A 227 -3.41 -7.26 2.71
N TYR A 228 -4.26 -6.59 3.49
CA TYR A 228 -3.93 -6.18 4.84
C TYR A 228 -4.01 -7.36 5.79
N THR A 229 -2.98 -7.52 6.63
CA THR A 229 -2.93 -8.61 7.61
C THR A 229 -3.83 -8.32 8.80
N ASP A 230 -4.59 -9.33 9.21
CA ASP A 230 -5.44 -9.27 10.39
C ASP A 230 -4.61 -9.00 11.66
N PRO A 231 -5.00 -8.02 12.51
CA PRO A 231 -4.32 -7.71 13.76
C PRO A 231 -4.12 -8.91 14.69
N GLN A 232 -5.03 -9.89 14.69
CA GLN A 232 -4.91 -11.09 15.53
C GLN A 232 -3.71 -11.95 15.11
N ILE A 233 -3.47 -12.09 13.80
CA ILE A 233 -2.33 -12.85 13.26
C ILE A 233 -1.02 -12.15 13.63
N ILE A 234 -0.98 -10.83 13.50
CA ILE A 234 0.19 -10.04 13.86
C ILE A 234 0.47 -10.13 15.38
N THR A 235 -0.59 -10.08 16.19
CA THR A 235 -0.48 -10.21 17.65
C THR A 235 0.12 -11.57 18.03
N ALA A 236 -0.35 -12.66 17.41
CA ALA A 236 0.22 -13.99 17.62
C ALA A 236 1.70 -14.07 17.19
N LEU A 237 2.05 -13.41 16.07
CA LEU A 237 3.44 -13.30 15.61
C LEU A 237 4.33 -12.60 16.66
N TYR A 238 3.86 -11.50 17.26
CA TYR A 238 4.62 -10.83 18.32
C TYR A 238 4.75 -11.65 19.61
N GLN A 239 3.69 -12.34 20.02
CA GLN A 239 3.75 -13.25 21.17
C GLN A 239 4.81 -14.35 20.98
N GLN A 240 4.91 -14.89 19.76
CA GLN A 240 5.92 -15.86 19.41
C GLN A 240 7.33 -15.23 19.40
N LEU A 241 7.50 -14.03 18.84
CA LEU A 241 8.77 -13.32 18.85
C LEU A 241 9.25 -13.03 20.28
N GLU A 242 8.37 -12.61 21.18
CA GLU A 242 8.72 -12.38 22.59
C GLU A 242 9.18 -13.64 23.30
N THR A 243 8.52 -14.78 23.00
CA THR A 243 8.88 -16.12 23.50
C THR A 243 10.25 -16.56 22.99
N LEU A 244 10.55 -16.25 21.73
CA LEU A 244 11.86 -16.50 21.11
C LEU A 244 12.96 -15.52 21.60
N GLY A 245 12.60 -14.50 22.38
CA GLY A 245 13.55 -13.62 23.04
C GLY A 245 13.68 -12.23 22.43
N PHE A 246 12.79 -11.82 21.53
CA PHE A 246 12.72 -10.42 21.10
C PHE A 246 12.32 -9.51 22.29
N LYS A 247 13.04 -8.40 22.49
CA LYS A 247 12.84 -7.45 23.61
C LYS A 247 12.80 -5.98 23.20
N GLY A 248 12.74 -5.71 21.90
CA GLY A 248 12.88 -4.38 21.31
C GLY A 248 14.20 -4.22 20.54
N GLY A 249 14.47 -3.01 20.06
CA GLY A 249 15.57 -2.70 19.14
C GLY A 249 15.11 -1.99 17.88
N ARG A 250 15.81 -2.16 16.77
CA ARG A 250 15.46 -1.57 15.47
C ARG A 250 14.59 -2.54 14.67
N MET A 251 13.38 -2.11 14.36
CA MET A 251 12.38 -2.89 13.65
C MET A 251 12.12 -2.31 12.27
N LEU A 252 12.06 -3.17 11.25
CA LEU A 252 11.72 -2.79 9.89
C LEU A 252 10.47 -3.53 9.40
N ASP A 253 9.53 -2.79 8.81
CA ASP A 253 8.48 -3.34 7.96
C ASP A 253 8.68 -2.82 6.52
N PRO A 254 9.22 -3.65 5.60
CA PRO A 254 9.55 -3.22 4.24
C PRO A 254 8.36 -3.10 3.27
N SER A 255 7.16 -3.52 3.68
CA SER A 255 5.91 -3.45 2.89
C SER A 255 4.73 -3.17 3.80
N MET A 256 4.81 -2.02 4.48
CA MET A 256 4.01 -1.77 5.68
C MET A 256 2.53 -1.51 5.44
N GLY A 257 2.12 -1.16 4.22
CA GLY A 257 0.76 -0.70 3.93
C GLY A 257 0.41 0.52 4.79
N SER A 258 -0.65 0.43 5.58
CA SER A 258 -1.07 1.47 6.55
C SER A 258 -0.31 1.38 7.88
N GLY A 259 0.52 0.35 8.07
CA GLY A 259 1.29 0.12 9.29
C GLY A 259 0.61 -0.78 10.32
N ASN A 260 -0.19 -1.78 9.90
CA ASN A 260 -0.84 -2.72 10.82
C ASN A 260 0.15 -3.43 11.75
N PHE A 261 1.35 -3.77 11.27
CA PHE A 261 2.39 -4.37 12.10
C PHE A 261 2.81 -3.45 13.24
N PHE A 262 2.93 -2.14 13.00
CA PHE A 262 3.26 -1.17 14.04
C PHE A 262 2.08 -0.89 14.97
N SER A 263 0.86 -0.92 14.46
CA SER A 263 -0.36 -0.72 15.26
C SER A 263 -0.68 -1.89 16.17
N ALA A 264 -0.25 -3.11 15.83
CA ALA A 264 -0.42 -4.30 16.67
C ALA A 264 0.79 -4.58 17.58
N LEU A 265 1.84 -3.74 17.55
CA LEU A 265 3.01 -3.94 18.40
C LEU A 265 2.65 -3.65 19.87
N PRO A 266 2.85 -4.60 20.81
CA PRO A 266 2.52 -4.40 22.22
C PRO A 266 3.20 -3.15 22.80
N GLU A 267 2.51 -2.38 23.64
CA GLU A 267 3.00 -1.09 24.17
C GLU A 267 4.38 -1.20 24.83
N ASP A 268 4.61 -2.27 25.59
CA ASP A 268 5.89 -2.54 26.26
C ASP A 268 7.06 -2.78 25.28
N LEU A 269 6.77 -3.34 24.10
CA LEU A 269 7.75 -3.50 23.02
C LEU A 269 7.87 -2.21 22.21
N LYS A 270 6.74 -1.55 21.90
CA LYS A 270 6.69 -0.29 21.16
C LYS A 270 7.54 0.78 21.82
N ALA A 271 7.49 0.90 23.15
CA ALA A 271 8.33 1.81 23.93
C ALA A 271 9.84 1.51 23.85
N LYS A 272 10.23 0.28 23.48
CA LYS A 272 11.63 -0.18 23.37
C LYS A 272 12.08 -0.38 21.92
N THR A 273 11.24 -0.01 20.95
CA THR A 273 11.46 -0.34 19.54
C THR A 273 11.48 0.92 18.68
N GLU A 274 12.62 1.14 18.02
CA GLU A 274 12.72 2.15 16.96
C GLU A 274 12.18 1.54 15.66
N ARG A 275 11.13 2.14 15.11
CA ARG A 275 10.38 1.60 13.97
C ARG A 275 10.79 2.29 12.67
N TYR A 276 10.96 1.49 11.62
CA TYR A 276 11.29 1.91 10.27
C TYR A 276 10.31 1.25 9.29
N GLY A 277 9.56 2.06 8.55
CA GLY A 277 8.59 1.60 7.57
C GLY A 277 9.01 1.90 6.15
N VAL A 278 8.68 1.01 5.22
CA VAL A 278 8.81 1.25 3.78
C VAL A 278 7.49 0.87 3.12
N GLU A 279 7.01 1.75 2.25
CA GLU A 279 5.80 1.51 1.47
C GLU A 279 5.97 2.05 0.06
N LEU A 280 5.57 1.27 -0.94
CA LEU A 280 5.69 1.67 -2.34
C LEU A 280 4.55 2.58 -2.77
N ASP A 281 3.32 2.30 -2.33
CA ASP A 281 2.14 3.06 -2.74
C ASP A 281 2.05 4.40 -1.99
N PRO A 282 1.93 5.53 -2.71
CA PRO A 282 1.90 6.85 -2.07
C PRO A 282 0.74 7.06 -1.11
N LEU A 283 -0.41 6.43 -1.34
CA LEU A 283 -1.60 6.64 -0.52
C LEU A 283 -1.56 5.84 0.77
N SER A 284 -1.23 4.55 0.70
CA SER A 284 -0.97 3.75 1.91
C SER A 284 0.23 4.31 2.69
N GLY A 285 1.28 4.75 2.00
CA GLY A 285 2.41 5.46 2.58
C GLY A 285 1.98 6.73 3.34
N ALA A 286 1.15 7.58 2.74
CA ALA A 286 0.63 8.77 3.40
C ALA A 286 -0.30 8.44 4.59
N LEU A 287 -1.14 7.40 4.48
CA LEU A 287 -1.94 6.90 5.61
C LEU A 287 -1.05 6.47 6.77
N SER A 288 -0.01 5.69 6.49
CA SER A 288 0.90 5.18 7.51
C SER A 288 1.66 6.31 8.22
N GLN A 289 2.03 7.37 7.51
CA GLN A 289 2.67 8.57 8.09
C GLN A 289 1.73 9.34 9.03
N GLN A 290 0.43 9.34 8.75
CA GLN A 290 -0.56 9.96 9.64
C GLN A 290 -0.87 9.10 10.87
N LEU A 291 -0.84 7.76 10.70
CA LEU A 291 -1.07 6.81 11.78
C LEU A 291 0.14 6.66 12.72
N HIS A 292 1.36 6.78 12.19
CA HIS A 292 2.61 6.53 12.91
C HIS A 292 3.54 7.76 12.84
N GLN A 293 3.08 8.86 13.43
CA GLN A 293 3.71 10.18 13.27
C GLN A 293 5.11 10.27 13.90
N GLY A 294 5.43 9.39 14.85
CA GLY A 294 6.75 9.27 15.49
C GLY A 294 7.72 8.33 14.78
N THR A 295 7.31 7.74 13.65
CA THR A 295 8.03 6.63 12.99
C THR A 295 8.74 7.09 11.71
N GLN A 296 9.87 6.46 11.38
CA GLN A 296 10.61 6.76 10.15
C GLN A 296 10.04 5.97 8.97
N ILE A 297 9.24 6.62 8.11
CA ILE A 297 8.56 5.96 6.98
C ILE A 297 9.08 6.49 5.65
N GLN A 298 9.57 5.60 4.79
CA GLN A 298 10.02 5.89 3.43
C GLN A 298 8.96 5.44 2.41
N VAL A 299 8.37 6.40 1.69
CA VAL A 299 7.45 6.12 0.58
C VAL A 299 8.27 5.88 -0.69
N THR A 300 8.77 4.66 -0.85
CA THR A 300 9.64 4.25 -1.95
C THR A 300 9.63 2.73 -2.09
N GLY A 301 10.11 2.23 -3.23
CA GLY A 301 10.29 0.79 -3.42
C GLY A 301 11.36 0.24 -2.47
N PHE A 302 11.11 -0.94 -1.89
CA PHE A 302 12.05 -1.57 -0.98
C PHE A 302 13.42 -1.74 -1.63
N GLU A 303 13.48 -1.98 -2.95
CA GLU A 303 14.71 -2.07 -3.73
C GLU A 303 15.54 -0.78 -3.78
N LYS A 304 14.93 0.39 -3.56
CA LYS A 304 15.65 1.67 -3.55
C LYS A 304 16.17 2.06 -2.18
N THR A 305 15.77 1.35 -1.13
CA THR A 305 16.20 1.64 0.25
C THR A 305 17.67 1.28 0.46
N ASN A 306 18.35 2.09 1.29
CA ASN A 306 19.78 1.95 1.58
C ASN A 306 20.04 1.82 3.09
N PHE A 307 19.32 0.92 3.76
CA PHE A 307 19.61 0.55 5.14
C PHE A 307 20.96 -0.18 5.23
N ALA A 308 21.70 0.03 6.32
CA ALA A 308 22.96 -0.65 6.54
C ALA A 308 22.74 -2.16 6.77
N LYS A 309 23.66 -2.98 6.28
CA LYS A 309 23.65 -4.44 6.50
C LYS A 309 23.73 -4.76 8.00
N GLY A 310 22.95 -5.73 8.47
CA GLY A 310 22.93 -6.12 9.88
C GLY A 310 22.56 -5.00 10.86
N SER A 311 21.75 -4.04 10.41
CA SER A 311 21.41 -2.86 11.19
C SER A 311 20.04 -2.96 11.88
N MET A 312 19.24 -3.99 11.56
CA MET A 312 17.95 -4.26 12.18
C MET A 312 18.04 -5.41 13.19
N ASP A 313 17.28 -5.32 14.28
CA ASP A 313 17.08 -6.40 15.25
C ASP A 313 15.95 -7.33 14.82
N VAL A 314 14.93 -6.78 14.15
CA VAL A 314 13.81 -7.55 13.62
C VAL A 314 13.30 -6.97 12.30
N VAL A 315 12.91 -7.84 11.37
CA VAL A 315 12.06 -7.51 10.24
C VAL A 315 10.75 -8.27 10.37
N THR A 316 9.62 -7.56 10.30
CA THR A 316 8.29 -8.17 10.24
C THR A 316 7.49 -7.58 9.10
N THR A 317 6.85 -8.41 8.27
CA THR A 317 5.97 -7.92 7.22
C THR A 317 5.08 -9.01 6.65
N ASN A 318 4.04 -8.59 5.94
CA ASN A 318 3.38 -9.44 4.95
C ASN A 318 4.07 -9.22 3.60
N VAL A 319 4.76 -10.26 3.13
CA VAL A 319 5.58 -10.15 1.93
C VAL A 319 4.66 -10.02 0.71
N PRO A 320 4.87 -9.03 -0.17
CA PRO A 320 4.10 -8.96 -1.41
C PRO A 320 4.28 -10.25 -2.23
N PHE A 321 3.19 -10.71 -2.83
CA PHE A 321 3.14 -11.91 -3.65
C PHE A 321 3.03 -11.54 -5.14
N GLY A 322 3.46 -12.47 -5.99
CA GLY A 322 3.44 -12.30 -7.44
C GLY A 322 4.66 -12.90 -8.14
N SER A 323 4.57 -12.98 -9.46
CA SER A 323 5.62 -13.42 -10.38
C SER A 323 6.58 -12.30 -10.79
N LEU A 324 6.37 -11.08 -10.29
CA LEU A 324 7.23 -9.95 -10.61
C LEU A 324 8.67 -10.23 -10.19
N MET A 325 9.58 -10.18 -11.15
CA MET A 325 11.01 -10.32 -10.92
C MET A 325 11.64 -8.97 -10.59
N ILE A 326 12.31 -8.88 -9.45
CA ILE A 326 13.01 -7.70 -8.98
C ILE A 326 14.49 -7.79 -9.35
N ALA A 327 14.95 -6.79 -10.09
CA ALA A 327 16.36 -6.60 -10.41
C ALA A 327 16.96 -5.57 -9.45
N ASP A 328 18.06 -5.94 -8.80
CA ASP A 328 18.78 -5.10 -7.85
C ASP A 328 20.28 -5.33 -8.03
N GLU A 329 21.03 -4.26 -8.27
CA GLU A 329 22.45 -4.30 -8.58
C GLU A 329 23.31 -4.94 -7.48
N ARG A 330 22.80 -4.96 -6.24
CA ARG A 330 23.46 -5.60 -5.09
C ARG A 330 23.47 -7.12 -5.17
N TYR A 331 22.65 -7.71 -6.03
CA TYR A 331 22.54 -9.16 -6.17
C TYR A 331 22.91 -9.64 -7.57
N GLU A 332 23.40 -10.89 -7.63
CA GLU A 332 23.85 -11.51 -8.88
C GLU A 332 22.68 -12.01 -9.74
N ALA A 333 21.52 -12.29 -9.15
CA ALA A 333 20.34 -12.77 -9.84
C ALA A 333 19.14 -11.86 -9.59
N ASN A 334 18.16 -11.93 -10.48
CA ASN A 334 16.84 -11.36 -10.24
C ASN A 334 16.04 -12.35 -9.39
N TYR A 335 15.28 -11.84 -8.43
CA TYR A 335 14.48 -12.67 -7.55
C TYR A 335 13.00 -12.38 -7.76
N ALA A 336 12.15 -13.39 -7.62
CA ALA A 336 10.72 -13.15 -7.49
C ALA A 336 10.48 -12.23 -6.29
N ILE A 337 9.45 -11.40 -6.34
CA ILE A 337 9.23 -10.33 -5.35
C ILE A 337 9.24 -10.84 -3.89
N HIS A 338 8.64 -11.99 -3.63
CA HIS A 338 8.62 -12.61 -2.30
C HIS A 338 10.04 -13.02 -1.84
N ASP A 339 10.79 -13.70 -2.71
CA ASP A 339 12.16 -14.14 -2.44
C ASP A 339 13.09 -12.94 -2.25
N TYR A 340 12.91 -11.89 -3.04
CA TYR A 340 13.66 -10.64 -2.94
C TYR A 340 13.49 -9.99 -1.57
N PHE A 341 12.24 -9.84 -1.12
CA PHE A 341 11.94 -9.22 0.17
C PHE A 341 12.54 -10.02 1.32
N ILE A 342 12.44 -11.36 1.29
CA ILE A 342 13.02 -12.24 2.32
C ILE A 342 14.55 -12.14 2.30
N LYS A 343 15.16 -12.27 1.11
CA LYS A 343 16.63 -12.23 0.94
C LYS A 343 17.22 -10.92 1.44
N LYS A 344 16.61 -9.79 1.08
CA LYS A 344 17.08 -8.48 1.52
C LYS A 344 16.83 -8.25 3.01
N SER A 345 15.70 -8.73 3.55
CA SER A 345 15.43 -8.67 4.99
C SER A 345 16.50 -9.41 5.80
N LEU A 346 16.91 -10.61 5.35
CA LEU A 346 18.00 -11.38 5.97
C LEU A 346 19.34 -10.63 5.95
N ASP A 347 19.64 -9.88 4.88
CA ASP A 347 20.86 -9.06 4.85
C ASP A 347 20.80 -7.88 5.83
N LEU A 348 19.60 -7.33 6.07
CA LEU A 348 19.43 -6.17 6.95
C LEU A 348 19.39 -6.54 8.43
N VAL A 349 19.00 -7.77 8.78
CA VAL A 349 18.94 -8.25 10.16
C VAL A 349 20.33 -8.66 10.64
N ARG A 350 20.70 -8.25 11.85
CA ARG A 350 21.97 -8.64 12.47
C ARG A 350 21.98 -10.13 12.84
N GLU A 351 23.17 -10.66 13.07
CA GLU A 351 23.30 -12.01 13.63
C GLU A 351 22.54 -12.11 14.98
N GLY A 352 21.75 -13.19 15.12
CA GLY A 352 20.84 -13.40 16.24
C GLY A 352 19.59 -12.50 16.28
N GLY A 353 19.34 -11.72 15.22
CA GLY A 353 18.06 -11.02 15.03
C GLY A 353 17.01 -11.90 14.36
N PHE A 354 15.81 -11.34 14.14
CA PHE A 354 14.67 -12.10 13.64
C PHE A 354 14.16 -11.58 12.28
N VAL A 355 13.82 -12.50 11.38
CA VAL A 355 12.99 -12.22 10.21
C VAL A 355 11.71 -13.03 10.37
N ALA A 356 10.59 -12.36 10.65
CA ALA A 356 9.29 -12.99 10.86
C ALA A 356 8.28 -12.45 9.84
N VAL A 357 8.04 -13.23 8.79
CA VAL A 357 7.25 -12.77 7.64
C VAL A 357 6.04 -13.66 7.40
N ILE A 358 4.99 -13.06 6.88
CA ILE A 358 3.81 -13.77 6.36
C ILE A 358 3.98 -13.88 4.85
N THR A 359 3.92 -15.11 4.33
CA THR A 359 4.08 -15.40 2.91
C THR A 359 3.13 -16.52 2.49
N SER A 360 2.88 -16.65 1.19
CA SER A 360 2.06 -17.74 0.65
C SER A 360 2.71 -19.11 0.91
N THR A 361 1.90 -20.16 1.05
CA THR A 361 2.36 -21.55 1.22
C THR A 361 3.32 -21.98 0.10
N PHE A 362 3.11 -21.48 -1.12
CA PHE A 362 3.97 -21.77 -2.28
C PHE A 362 5.44 -21.39 -2.06
N THR A 363 5.72 -20.37 -1.24
CA THR A 363 7.09 -19.97 -0.87
C THR A 363 7.79 -21.05 -0.05
N MET A 364 7.05 -21.78 0.79
CA MET A 364 7.57 -22.91 1.58
C MET A 364 7.58 -24.23 0.78
N ASP A 365 6.62 -24.42 -0.13
CA ASP A 365 6.50 -25.64 -0.93
C ASP A 365 7.48 -25.69 -2.12
N LYS A 366 8.03 -24.54 -2.53
CA LYS A 366 9.17 -24.50 -3.44
C LYS A 366 10.39 -25.12 -2.75
N GLN A 367 10.60 -26.41 -2.96
CA GLN A 367 11.91 -27.05 -2.89
C GLN A 367 12.83 -26.43 -3.97
N ASN A 368 13.19 -25.16 -3.81
CA ASN A 368 14.20 -24.52 -4.64
C ASN A 368 15.48 -24.45 -3.83
N ASP A 369 16.36 -25.38 -4.19
CA ASP A 369 17.67 -25.74 -3.64
C ASP A 369 18.69 -24.56 -3.57
N SER A 370 18.26 -23.33 -3.88
CA SER A 370 19.04 -22.08 -3.94
C SER A 370 18.79 -21.14 -2.75
N LEU A 371 17.55 -21.02 -2.26
CA LEU A 371 17.24 -20.23 -1.05
C LEU A 371 17.73 -20.93 0.22
N GLU A 372 17.53 -22.24 0.30
CA GLU A 372 17.95 -23.08 1.43
C GLU A 372 19.49 -23.11 1.60
N LYS A 373 20.25 -22.95 0.50
CA LYS A 373 21.72 -22.83 0.52
C LYS A 373 22.22 -21.42 0.87
N SER A 374 21.36 -20.40 0.79
CA SER A 374 21.69 -19.01 1.12
C SER A 374 21.29 -18.62 2.55
N LEU A 375 20.46 -19.43 3.19
CA LEU A 375 20.13 -19.30 4.61
C LEU A 375 21.32 -19.81 5.45
N PRO A 376 21.74 -19.07 6.48
CA PRO A 376 22.70 -19.60 7.44
C PRO A 376 22.07 -20.84 8.10
N GLN A 377 22.71 -22.00 7.89
CA GLN A 377 22.36 -23.23 8.59
C GLN A 377 22.76 -23.08 10.07
N PRO A 378 21.97 -23.65 11.02
CA PRO A 378 22.21 -23.52 12.45
C PRO A 378 23.56 -24.08 12.92
#